data_AF-A0A1H7E0G5-F1
#
_entry.id   AF-A0A1H7E0G5-F1
#
_cell.length_a   1.000
_cell.length_b   1.000
_cell.length_c   1.000
_cell.angle_alpha   90.00
_cell.angle_beta   90.00
_cell.angle_gamma   90.00
#
_symmetry.space_group_name_H-M   'P 1'
#
loop_
_entity.id
_entity.type
_entity.pdbx_description
1 polymer ?
#
loop_
_entity_poly.entity_id
_entity_poly.type
_entity_poly.pdbx_seq_one_letter_code
_entity_poly.pdbx_strand_id
1 'polypeptide(L)'
;MDGRSVEVARTSAAGVELLGRYWDRRLDELWLDHDLGGDDTIWPVVEVLERAAFEERRFDIGVVNVHSANPGGAARIAQVLRHWGYRVRVASGSTAVGYLDGPAAS
;
A
#
# COMPACT_ATOMS: atom_id res chain seq x y z
N MET A 1 16.36 -17.75 -1.64
CA MET A 1 15.15 -17.11 -1.07
C MET A 1 15.64 -15.99 -0.21
N ASP A 2 15.45 -14.74 -0.62
CA ASP A 2 16.17 -13.58 -0.05
C ASP A 2 15.62 -13.07 1.29
N GLY A 3 15.00 -13.94 2.09
CA GLY A 3 14.54 -13.61 3.46
C GLY A 3 13.47 -12.50 3.57
N ARG A 4 12.97 -11.97 2.46
CA ARG A 4 11.93 -10.94 2.45
C ARG A 4 10.57 -11.54 2.75
N SER A 5 9.97 -11.13 3.88
CA SER A 5 8.59 -11.46 4.23
C SER A 5 7.62 -10.51 3.51
N VAL A 6 6.62 -11.07 2.85
CA VAL A 6 5.52 -10.30 2.24
C VAL A 6 4.27 -10.54 3.08
N GLU A 7 3.60 -9.45 3.49
CA GLU A 7 2.32 -9.52 4.18
C GLU A 7 1.26 -8.87 3.31
N VAL A 8 0.10 -9.53 3.19
CA VAL A 8 -0.96 -9.14 2.26
C VAL A 8 -2.26 -8.93 3.03
N ALA A 9 -2.87 -7.77 2.82
CA ALA A 9 -4.24 -7.48 3.22
C ALA A 9 -5.13 -7.42 1.98
N ARG A 10 -6.29 -8.08 2.03
CA ARG A 10 -7.24 -8.14 0.91
C ARG A 10 -8.42 -7.16 1.04
N THR A 11 -8.47 -6.43 2.15
CA THR A 11 -9.47 -5.39 2.43
C THR A 11 -8.77 -4.19 3.06
N SER A 12 -9.38 -3.02 2.96
CA SER A 12 -8.82 -1.80 3.55
C SER A 12 -8.72 -1.89 5.07
N ALA A 13 -9.71 -2.49 5.73
CA ALA A 13 -9.70 -2.73 7.18
C ALA A 13 -8.51 -3.59 7.61
N ALA A 14 -8.27 -4.73 6.94
CA ALA A 14 -7.10 -5.56 7.20
C ALA A 14 -5.79 -4.82 6.86
N GLY A 15 -5.81 -3.93 5.87
CA GLY A 15 -4.68 -3.08 5.50
C GLY A 15 -4.32 -2.08 6.60
N VAL A 16 -5.32 -1.45 7.22
CA VAL A 16 -5.15 -0.54 8.35
C VAL A 16 -4.56 -1.27 9.56
N GLU A 17 -5.09 -2.45 9.88
CA GLU A 17 -4.56 -3.29 10.97
C GLU A 17 -3.11 -3.73 10.71
N LEU A 18 -2.83 -4.18 9.48
CA LEU A 18 -1.48 -4.57 9.05
C LEU A 18 -0.51 -3.39 9.16
N LEU A 19 -0.89 -2.21 8.66
CA LEU A 19 -0.07 -1.01 8.70
C LEU A 19 0.25 -0.58 10.14
N GLY A 20 -0.69 -0.74 11.07
CA GLY A 20 -0.48 -0.48 12.49
C GLY A 20 0.70 -1.25 13.10
N ARG A 21 1.03 -2.43 12.58
CA ARG A 21 2.19 -3.23 13.02
C ARG A 21 3.55 -2.65 12.60
N TYR A 22 3.54 -1.65 11.72
CA TYR A 22 4.73 -0.97 11.19
C TYR A 22 4.90 0.45 11.75
N TRP A 23 4.19 0.83 12.81
CA TRP A 23 4.27 2.19 13.36
C TRP A 23 5.71 2.61 13.73
N ASP A 24 6.46 1.73 14.39
CA ASP A 24 7.85 1.97 14.80
C ASP A 24 8.85 1.11 14.00
N ARG A 25 8.45 0.65 12.80
CA ARG A 25 9.27 -0.23 11.95
C ARG A 25 9.31 0.27 10.52
N ARG A 26 10.47 0.13 9.90
CA ARG A 26 10.64 0.42 8.49
C ARG A 26 9.88 -0.58 7.62
N LEU A 27 9.16 -0.06 6.63
CA LEU A 27 8.59 -0.82 5.53
C LEU A 27 9.32 -0.41 4.24
N ASP A 28 10.07 -1.34 3.63
CA ASP A 28 10.83 -0.99 2.43
C ASP A 28 9.92 -0.65 1.24
N GLU A 29 8.82 -1.39 1.09
CA GLU A 29 7.84 -1.19 0.03
C GLU A 29 6.41 -1.36 0.55
N LEU A 30 5.53 -0.41 0.21
CA LEU A 30 4.08 -0.51 0.40
C LEU A 30 3.41 -0.58 -0.97
N TRP A 31 2.56 -1.58 -1.19
CA TRP A 31 1.82 -1.75 -2.44
C TRP A 31 0.33 -1.51 -2.19
N LEU A 32 -0.25 -0.58 -2.95
CA LEU A 32 -1.64 -0.15 -2.82
C LEU A 32 -2.38 -0.43 -4.11
N ASP A 33 -3.43 -1.25 -4.06
CA ASP A 33 -4.40 -1.38 -5.15
C ASP A 33 -5.59 -0.47 -4.87
N HIS A 34 -5.96 0.42 -5.80
CA HIS A 34 -7.06 1.38 -5.59
C HIS A 34 -8.40 0.70 -5.28
N ASP A 35 -8.69 -0.40 -5.99
CA ASP A 35 -9.96 -1.11 -5.93
C ASP A 35 -9.73 -2.50 -5.33
N LEU A 36 -10.33 -2.75 -4.16
CA LEU A 36 -10.18 -4.01 -3.43
C LEU A 36 -11.38 -4.96 -3.63
N GLY A 37 -12.33 -4.56 -4.49
CA GLY A 37 -13.55 -5.30 -4.79
C GLY A 37 -14.74 -4.92 -3.91
N GLY A 38 -15.94 -5.10 -4.45
CA GLY A 38 -17.17 -4.62 -3.81
C GLY A 38 -17.18 -3.09 -3.74
N ASP A 39 -17.54 -2.55 -2.59
CA ASP A 39 -17.47 -1.10 -2.30
C ASP A 39 -16.16 -0.71 -1.58
N ASP A 40 -15.22 -1.65 -1.41
CA ASP A 40 -13.97 -1.42 -0.68
C ASP A 40 -12.90 -0.79 -1.58
N THR A 41 -12.23 0.23 -1.06
CA THR A 41 -11.16 0.95 -1.75
C THR A 41 -10.02 1.18 -0.78
N ILE A 42 -8.83 1.49 -1.30
CA ILE A 42 -7.66 1.69 -0.45
C ILE A 42 -7.67 2.98 0.38
N TRP A 43 -8.68 3.84 0.20
CA TRP A 43 -8.75 5.15 0.86
C TRP A 43 -8.58 5.11 2.38
N PRO A 44 -9.14 4.17 3.16
CA PRO A 44 -8.90 4.10 4.60
C PRO A 44 -7.42 3.93 4.97
N VAL A 45 -6.66 3.17 4.17
CA VAL A 45 -5.20 3.04 4.39
C VAL A 45 -4.48 4.35 4.04
N VAL A 46 -4.90 5.02 2.96
CA VAL A 46 -4.36 6.33 2.57
C VAL A 46 -4.61 7.36 3.67
N GLU A 47 -5.83 7.41 4.22
CA GLU A 47 -6.21 8.33 5.29
C GLU A 47 -5.38 8.14 6.57
N VAL A 48 -5.02 6.89 6.91
CA VAL A 48 -4.10 6.61 8.03
C VAL A 48 -2.70 7.16 7.76
N LEU A 49 -2.17 7.00 6.54
CA LEU A 49 -0.87 7.55 6.15
C LEU A 49 -0.85 9.08 6.17
N GLU A 50 -1.94 9.71 5.72
CA GLU A 50 -2.12 11.16 5.76
C GLU A 50 -2.21 11.66 7.20
N ARG A 51 -3.04 11.03 8.03
CA ARG A 51 -3.20 11.39 9.44
C ARG A 51 -1.88 11.30 10.19
N ALA A 52 -1.14 10.22 10.00
CA ALA A 52 0.17 10.04 10.62
C ALA A 52 1.17 11.12 10.17
N ALA A 53 1.17 11.50 8.88
CA ALA A 53 2.03 12.56 8.38
C ALA A 53 1.63 13.95 8.91
N PHE A 54 0.33 14.23 9.00
CA PHE A 54 -0.21 15.45 9.59
C PHE A 54 0.16 15.58 11.08
N GLU A 55 0.17 14.47 11.81
CA GLU A 55 0.57 14.41 13.23
C GLU A 55 2.10 14.37 13.43
N GLU A 56 2.90 14.63 12.39
CA GLU A 56 4.37 14.58 12.41
C GLU A 56 4.95 13.21 12.81
N ARG A 57 4.15 12.14 12.69
CA ARG A 57 4.52 10.74 12.98
C ARG A 57 4.41 9.87 11.74
N ARG A 58 4.92 10.38 10.61
CA ARG A 58 4.88 9.70 9.31
C ARG A 58 5.54 8.31 9.40
N PHE A 59 4.91 7.30 8.79
CA PHE A 59 5.52 5.98 8.66
C PHE A 59 6.85 6.02 7.89
N ASP A 60 7.83 5.22 8.33
CA ASP A 60 9.09 5.01 7.62
C ASP A 60 8.89 4.04 6.45
N ILE A 61 8.44 4.58 5.32
CA ILE A 61 8.18 3.82 4.09
C ILE A 61 9.19 4.20 3.01
N GLY A 62 9.93 3.22 2.50
CA GLY A 62 10.93 3.44 1.45
C GLY A 62 10.31 3.87 0.11
N VAL A 63 9.29 3.15 -0.35
CA VAL A 63 8.50 3.52 -1.54
C VAL A 63 7.06 3.00 -1.43
N VAL A 64 6.12 3.81 -1.89
CA VAL A 64 4.72 3.41 -2.11
C VAL A 64 4.52 3.15 -3.59
N ASN A 65 4.14 1.94 -3.96
CA ASN A 65 3.74 1.55 -5.30
C ASN A 65 2.21 1.57 -5.36
N VAL A 66 1.64 2.39 -6.24
CA VAL A 66 0.19 2.47 -6.48
C VAL A 66 -0.12 1.74 -7.77
N HIS A 67 -0.89 0.67 -7.66
CA HIS A 67 -1.47 -0.08 -8.76
C HIS A 67 -2.97 0.20 -8.81
N SER A 68 -3.54 0.31 -10.01
CA SER A 68 -4.97 0.58 -10.18
C SER A 68 -5.36 0.41 -11.63
N ALA A 69 -6.51 -0.21 -11.87
CA ALA A 69 -7.18 -0.17 -13.18
C ALA A 69 -7.87 1.18 -13.46
N ASN A 70 -8.05 2.03 -12.45
CA ASN A 70 -8.60 3.39 -12.55
C ASN A 70 -7.45 4.43 -12.52
N PRO A 71 -7.10 5.06 -13.66
CA PRO A 71 -6.01 6.04 -13.72
C PRO A 71 -6.26 7.29 -12.88
N GLY A 72 -7.52 7.74 -12.78
CA GLY A 72 -7.89 8.88 -11.95
C GLY A 72 -7.71 8.59 -10.46
N GLY A 73 -8.12 7.40 -10.03
CA GLY A 73 -7.90 6.90 -8.68
C GLY A 73 -6.41 6.83 -8.32
N ALA A 74 -5.59 6.27 -9.22
CA ALA A 74 -4.15 6.18 -9.04
C ALA A 74 -3.49 7.57 -8.93
N ALA A 75 -3.87 8.50 -9.81
CA ALA A 75 -3.35 9.86 -9.82
C ALA A 75 -3.69 10.60 -8.52
N ARG A 76 -4.91 10.45 -8.03
CA ARG A 76 -5.37 11.08 -6.79
C ARG A 76 -4.61 10.55 -5.57
N ILE A 77 -4.46 9.22 -5.44
CA ILE A 77 -3.66 8.62 -4.35
C ILE A 77 -2.22 9.12 -4.41
N ALA A 78 -1.61 9.09 -5.60
CA ALA A 78 -0.23 9.52 -5.76
C ALA A 78 -0.02 11.00 -5.43
N GLN A 79 -0.96 11.86 -5.82
CA GLN A 79 -0.93 13.29 -5.47
C GLN A 79 -0.97 13.50 -3.95
N VAL A 80 -1.91 12.85 -3.27
CA VAL A 80 -2.08 12.93 -1.82
C VAL A 80 -0.81 12.47 -1.09
N LEU A 81 -0.31 11.28 -1.41
CA LEU A 81 0.85 10.73 -0.70
C LEU A 81 2.14 11.51 -0.98
N ARG A 82 2.31 12.03 -2.21
CA ARG A 82 3.45 12.92 -2.53
C ARG A 82 3.38 14.24 -1.78
N HIS A 83 2.19 14.80 -1.58
CA HIS A 83 2.00 16.02 -0.79
C HIS A 83 2.53 15.84 0.64
N TRP A 84 2.31 14.68 1.24
CA TRP A 84 2.85 14.30 2.57
C TRP A 84 4.30 13.79 2.55
N GLY A 85 4.99 13.92 1.42
CA GLY A 85 6.41 13.61 1.27
C GLY A 85 6.73 12.12 1.19
N TYR A 86 5.75 11.25 0.92
CA TYR A 86 6.02 9.86 0.58
C TYR A 86 6.59 9.75 -0.84
N ARG A 87 7.53 8.83 -1.03
CA ARG A 87 8.04 8.47 -2.37
C ARG A 87 7.03 7.56 -3.06
N VAL A 88 6.37 8.04 -4.11
CA VAL A 88 5.32 7.27 -4.81
C VAL A 88 5.69 6.92 -6.25
N ARG A 89 5.53 5.65 -6.61
CA ARG A 89 5.55 5.13 -7.98
C ARG A 89 4.13 4.71 -8.38
N VAL A 90 3.67 5.13 -9.55
CA VAL A 90 2.40 4.66 -10.12
C VAL A 90 2.73 3.62 -11.16
N ALA A 91 2.29 2.38 -10.94
CA ALA A 91 2.38 1.32 -11.92
C ALA A 91 1.05 1.24 -12.67
N SER A 92 1.00 1.79 -13.88
CA SER A 92 -0.13 1.54 -14.79
C SER A 92 0.03 0.14 -15.38
N GLY A 93 -0.73 -0.83 -14.84
CA GLY A 93 -0.97 -2.14 -15.45
C GLY A 93 0.28 -2.93 -15.87
N SER A 94 1.24 -3.13 -14.95
CA SER A 94 2.29 -4.12 -15.16
C SER A 94 1.97 -5.37 -14.35
N THR A 95 1.76 -6.49 -15.02
CA THR A 95 1.54 -7.85 -14.46
C THR A 95 2.75 -8.39 -13.68
N ALA A 96 3.78 -7.57 -13.42
CA ALA A 96 4.95 -7.94 -12.65
C ALA A 96 4.74 -7.74 -11.14
N VAL A 97 3.71 -8.36 -10.57
CA VAL A 97 3.70 -8.71 -9.15
C VAL A 97 3.55 -10.21 -9.09
N GLY A 98 4.69 -10.90 -9.04
CA GLY A 98 4.71 -12.33 -8.78
C GLY A 98 4.21 -12.57 -7.36
N TYR A 99 2.91 -12.85 -7.23
CA TYR A 99 2.42 -13.65 -6.11
C TYR A 99 3.17 -14.98 -6.18
N LEU A 100 4.12 -15.18 -5.28
CA LEU A 100 4.57 -16.52 -4.98
C LEU A 100 3.40 -17.18 -4.24
N ASP A 101 2.53 -17.84 -4.99
CA ASP A 101 1.63 -18.84 -4.44
C ASP A 101 2.51 -19.81 -3.64
N GLY A 102 2.38 -19.75 -2.31
CA GLY A 102 2.92 -20.78 -1.45
C GLY A 102 2.33 -22.13 -1.88
N PRO A 103 3.07 -23.24 -1.77
CA PRO A 103 2.60 -24.52 -2.26
C PRO A 103 1.31 -24.88 -1.53
N ALA A 104 0.27 -25.20 -2.30
CA ALA A 104 -0.92 -25.85 -1.78
C ALA A 104 -0.49 -27.11 -1.03
N ALA A 105 -0.70 -27.11 0.28
CA ALA A 105 -0.59 -28.32 1.08
C ALA A 105 -1.64 -29.32 0.61
N SER A 106 -1.21 -30.58 0.53
CA SER A 106 -1.86 -31.74 -0.09
C SER A 106 -3.25 -32.08 0.43
#